data_AF-A0A940UHG3-F1
#
_entry.id   AF-A0A940UHG3-F1
#
_cell.length_a   1.000
_cell.length_b   1.000
_cell.length_c   1.000
_cell.angle_alpha   90.00
_cell.angle_beta   90.00
_cell.angle_gamma   90.00
#
_symmetry.space_group_name_H-M   'P 1'
#
loop_
_entity.id
_entity.type
_entity.pdbx_description
1 polymer ?
#
loop_
_entity_poly.entity_id
_entity_poly.type
_entity_poly.pdbx_seq_one_letter_code
_entity_poly.pdbx_strand_id
1 'polypeptide(L)'
;MEKKWEEMSAQEKRTARFETWMSPQGVQFESPDTEAAYKAAVIRFSDAIQMEKAPDRVPILLIGTFMASQLYGVTAYEAMYDTDKLVSAHKRFLKEYGPDYYVTPALIGSGKILEILDYKQYKWPGHGISEQSAYQAVEGEYMLAEEYKALIDDPSDFWVRYWMPRV
;
A
#
# COMPACT_ATOMS: atom_id res chain seq x y z
N MET A 1 -13.28 -11.89 -32.14
CA MET A 1 -12.58 -12.62 -31.06
C MET A 1 -11.86 -11.56 -30.25
N GLU A 2 -12.20 -11.40 -28.97
CA GLU A 2 -11.39 -10.57 -28.07
C GLU A 2 -9.98 -11.18 -28.00
N LYS A 3 -8.94 -10.32 -28.05
CA LYS A 3 -7.55 -10.75 -27.92
C LYS A 3 -7.34 -11.37 -26.53
N LYS A 4 -6.50 -12.40 -26.43
CA LYS A 4 -6.09 -12.91 -25.12
C LYS A 4 -5.17 -11.90 -24.43
N TRP A 5 -5.12 -11.92 -23.10
CA TRP A 5 -4.32 -10.97 -22.31
C TRP A 5 -2.85 -10.96 -22.73
N GLU A 6 -2.28 -12.13 -23.05
CA GLU A 6 -0.88 -12.28 -23.48
C GLU A 6 -0.60 -11.56 -24.81
N GLU A 7 -1.61 -11.45 -25.67
CA GLU A 7 -1.56 -10.86 -27.00
C GLU A 7 -1.87 -9.34 -27.00
N MET A 8 -2.31 -8.81 -25.86
CA MET A 8 -2.58 -7.38 -25.71
C MET A 8 -1.28 -6.57 -25.52
N SER A 9 -1.22 -5.45 -26.23
CA SER A 9 -0.23 -4.40 -26.01
C SER A 9 -0.32 -3.79 -24.60
N ALA A 10 0.70 -3.04 -24.19
CA ALA A 10 0.70 -2.34 -22.90
C ALA A 10 -0.45 -1.33 -22.79
N GLN A 11 -0.81 -0.67 -23.90
CA GLN A 11 -1.94 0.27 -23.95
C GLN A 11 -3.27 -0.46 -23.75
N GLU A 12 -3.50 -1.56 -24.48
CA GLU A 12 -4.71 -2.37 -24.36
C GLU A 12 -4.88 -2.94 -22.93
N LYS A 13 -3.79 -3.44 -22.33
CA LYS A 13 -3.78 -3.91 -20.94
C LYS A 13 -4.11 -2.81 -19.94
N ARG A 14 -3.64 -1.58 -20.18
CA ARG A 14 -3.93 -0.42 -19.34
C ARG A 14 -5.40 -0.02 -19.44
N THR A 15 -5.93 0.09 -20.66
CA THR A 15 -7.35 0.39 -20.90
C THR A 15 -8.25 -0.65 -20.23
N ALA A 16 -7.94 -1.95 -20.41
CA ALA A 16 -8.69 -3.03 -19.77
C ALA A 16 -8.70 -2.92 -18.24
N ARG A 17 -7.58 -2.51 -17.61
CA ARG A 17 -7.53 -2.27 -16.15
C ARG A 17 -8.40 -1.09 -15.72
N PHE A 18 -8.47 -0.01 -16.49
CA PHE A 18 -9.36 1.09 -16.16
C PHE A 18 -10.83 0.72 -16.34
N GLU A 19 -11.16 -0.09 -17.35
CA GLU A 19 -12.52 -0.60 -17.55
C GLU A 19 -12.98 -1.46 -16.37
N THR A 20 -12.11 -2.31 -15.82
CA THR A 20 -12.46 -3.08 -14.61
C THR A 20 -12.68 -2.19 -13.39
N TRP A 21 -11.98 -1.07 -13.29
CA TRP A 21 -12.21 -0.08 -12.22
C TRP A 21 -13.47 0.75 -12.44
N MET A 22 -13.84 1.04 -13.69
CA MET A 22 -15.10 1.74 -14.02
C MET A 22 -16.33 0.87 -13.80
N SER A 23 -16.17 -0.46 -13.83
CA SER A 23 -17.24 -1.45 -13.61
C SER A 23 -16.81 -2.51 -12.58
N PRO A 24 -16.68 -2.14 -11.29
CA PRO A 24 -16.13 -3.03 -10.27
C PRO A 24 -17.08 -4.20 -10.00
N GLN A 25 -16.59 -5.42 -10.25
CA GLN A 25 -17.37 -6.64 -10.06
C GLN A 25 -17.66 -6.89 -8.57
N GLY A 26 -18.92 -7.20 -8.25
CA GLY A 26 -19.35 -7.54 -6.89
C GLY A 26 -19.51 -6.36 -5.94
N VAL A 27 -19.32 -5.12 -6.41
CA VAL A 27 -19.56 -3.91 -5.60
C VAL A 27 -21.01 -3.47 -5.76
N GLN A 28 -21.71 -3.31 -4.64
CA GLN A 28 -23.03 -2.68 -4.59
C GLN A 28 -22.87 -1.27 -4.01
N PHE A 29 -23.17 -0.25 -4.82
CA PHE A 29 -23.16 1.13 -4.36
C PHE A 29 -24.40 1.43 -3.52
N GLU A 30 -24.20 2.19 -2.44
CA GLU A 30 -25.29 2.60 -1.54
C GLU A 30 -26.30 3.54 -2.22
N SER A 31 -25.82 4.38 -3.15
CA SER A 31 -26.63 5.33 -3.88
C SER A 31 -26.04 5.66 -5.27
N PRO A 32 -26.84 6.22 -6.19
CA PRO A 32 -26.34 6.74 -7.46
C PRO A 32 -25.25 7.81 -7.30
N ASP A 33 -25.35 8.65 -6.26
CA ASP A 33 -24.35 9.67 -5.96
C ASP A 33 -23.01 9.05 -5.53
N THR A 34 -23.06 7.97 -4.74
CA THR A 34 -21.86 7.19 -4.35
C THR A 34 -21.18 6.56 -5.56
N GLU A 35 -21.96 5.99 -6.49
CA GLU A 35 -21.43 5.43 -7.74
C GLU A 35 -20.80 6.51 -8.62
N ALA A 36 -21.46 7.67 -8.77
CA ALA A 36 -20.94 8.79 -9.54
C ALA A 36 -19.64 9.33 -8.94
N ALA A 37 -19.56 9.49 -7.62
CA ALA A 37 -18.35 9.92 -6.92
C ALA A 37 -17.18 8.94 -7.10
N TYR A 38 -17.45 7.64 -6.99
CA TYR A 38 -16.46 6.58 -7.25
C TYR A 38 -15.92 6.64 -8.68
N LYS A 39 -16.81 6.67 -9.68
CA LYS A 39 -16.42 6.76 -11.10
C LYS A 39 -15.65 8.04 -11.40
N ALA A 40 -16.04 9.17 -10.79
CA ALA A 40 -15.31 10.43 -10.93
C ALA A 40 -13.87 10.33 -10.37
N ALA A 41 -13.66 9.64 -9.24
CA ALA A 41 -12.32 9.39 -8.71
C ALA A 41 -11.46 8.53 -9.65
N VAL A 42 -12.05 7.47 -10.24
CA VAL A 42 -11.37 6.62 -11.23
C VAL A 42 -10.95 7.42 -12.46
N ILE A 43 -11.87 8.23 -13.01
CA ILE A 43 -11.59 9.09 -14.17
C ILE A 43 -10.47 10.09 -13.82
N ARG A 44 -10.59 10.79 -12.70
CA ARG A 44 -9.61 11.78 -12.23
C ARG A 44 -8.20 11.19 -12.13
N PHE A 45 -8.07 10.00 -11.55
CA PHE A 45 -6.78 9.31 -11.47
C PHE A 45 -6.28 8.86 -12.85
N SER A 46 -7.16 8.30 -13.68
CA SER A 46 -6.79 7.87 -15.03
C SER A 46 -6.30 9.03 -15.89
N ASP A 47 -6.91 10.20 -15.77
CA ASP A 47 -6.53 11.42 -16.50
C ASP A 47 -5.18 11.93 -16.01
N ALA A 48 -4.98 11.97 -14.69
CA ALA A 48 -3.73 12.41 -14.08
C ALA A 48 -2.53 11.53 -14.48
N ILE A 49 -2.68 10.21 -14.52
CA ILE A 49 -1.55 9.31 -14.85
C ILE A 49 -1.28 9.23 -16.36
N GLN A 50 -2.32 9.37 -17.19
CA GLN A 50 -2.17 9.28 -18.64
C GLN A 50 -1.69 10.60 -19.24
N MET A 51 -2.00 11.74 -18.62
CA MET A 51 -1.63 13.08 -19.09
C MET A 51 -2.14 13.42 -20.49
N GLU A 52 -3.13 12.69 -21.00
CA GLU A 52 -3.78 12.95 -22.30
C GLU A 52 -4.73 14.15 -22.22
N LYS A 53 -5.31 14.38 -21.03
CA LYS A 53 -6.12 15.55 -20.69
C LYS A 53 -5.94 15.91 -19.21
N ALA A 54 -6.20 17.16 -18.85
CA ALA A 54 -6.15 17.59 -17.46
C ALA A 54 -7.31 16.97 -16.65
N PRO A 55 -7.05 16.49 -15.41
CA PRO A 55 -8.11 16.01 -14.54
C PRO A 55 -9.00 17.17 -14.07
N ASP A 56 -10.22 16.87 -13.63
CA ASP A 56 -11.18 17.86 -13.11
C ASP A 56 -10.66 18.62 -11.87
N ARG A 57 -9.81 17.97 -11.08
CA ARG A 57 -8.97 18.54 -10.01
C ARG A 57 -7.77 17.64 -9.72
N VAL A 58 -6.84 18.12 -8.90
CA VAL A 58 -5.72 17.29 -8.43
C VAL A 58 -6.27 16.09 -7.62
N PRO A 59 -5.91 14.83 -7.96
CA PRO A 59 -6.29 13.67 -7.17
C PRO A 59 -5.54 13.63 -5.84
N ILE A 60 -6.22 13.20 -4.78
CA ILE A 60 -5.67 13.08 -3.43
C ILE A 60 -5.49 11.59 -3.11
N LEU A 61 -4.22 11.19 -3.02
CA LEU A 61 -3.81 9.87 -2.55
C LEU A 61 -3.07 10.05 -1.24
N LEU A 62 -3.60 9.48 -0.16
CA LEU A 62 -3.03 9.66 1.17
C LEU A 62 -2.39 8.38 1.69
N ILE A 63 -1.11 8.51 2.08
CA ILE A 63 -0.33 7.50 2.79
C ILE A 63 0.02 8.10 4.15
N GLY A 64 -0.69 7.67 5.18
CA GLY A 64 -0.59 8.25 6.53
C GLY A 64 0.00 7.33 7.59
N THR A 65 0.34 6.08 7.24
CA THR A 65 0.69 5.01 8.20
C THR A 65 -0.26 5.04 9.42
N PHE A 66 0.21 5.41 10.62
CA PHE A 66 -0.60 5.41 11.84
C PHE A 66 -1.47 6.66 12.03
N MET A 67 -1.34 7.70 11.19
CA MET A 67 -2.07 8.97 11.34
C MET A 67 -3.58 8.74 11.44
N ALA A 68 -4.16 7.95 10.53
CA ALA A 68 -5.60 7.68 10.54
C ALA A 68 -6.04 6.95 11.82
N SER A 69 -5.26 5.97 12.28
CA SER A 69 -5.52 5.30 13.56
C SER A 69 -5.48 6.28 14.75
N GLN A 70 -4.43 7.12 14.81
CA GLN A 70 -4.21 8.06 15.91
C GLN A 70 -5.29 9.14 16.00
N LEU A 71 -5.78 9.65 14.86
CA LEU A 71 -6.90 10.60 14.81
C LEU A 71 -8.17 10.07 15.49
N TYR A 72 -8.33 8.75 15.54
CA TYR A 72 -9.49 8.09 16.15
C TYR A 72 -9.17 7.34 17.44
N GLY A 73 -8.03 7.67 18.08
CA GLY A 73 -7.63 7.13 19.38
C GLY A 73 -7.16 5.67 19.34
N VAL A 74 -6.83 5.13 18.17
CA VAL A 74 -6.21 3.81 18.02
C VAL A 74 -4.70 3.99 17.97
N THR A 75 -3.99 3.36 18.91
CA THR A 75 -2.53 3.41 18.98
C THR A 75 -1.88 2.64 17.82
N ALA A 76 -0.59 2.91 17.57
CA ALA A 76 0.17 2.18 16.56
C ALA A 76 0.27 0.68 16.90
N TYR A 77 0.46 0.34 18.17
CA TYR A 77 0.42 -1.04 18.66
C TYR A 77 -0.93 -1.71 18.34
N GLU A 78 -2.04 -1.12 18.76
CA GLU A 78 -3.37 -1.69 18.47
C GLU A 78 -3.61 -1.84 16.98
N ALA A 79 -3.21 -0.88 16.15
CA ALA A 79 -3.35 -0.96 14.71
C ALA A 79 -2.59 -2.15 14.09
N MET A 80 -1.50 -2.61 14.71
CA MET A 80 -0.69 -3.73 14.24
C MET A 80 -1.15 -5.11 14.76
N TYR A 81 -1.83 -5.16 15.90
CA TYR A 81 -2.22 -6.41 16.57
C TYR A 81 -3.74 -6.67 16.61
N ASP A 82 -4.56 -5.64 16.43
CA ASP A 82 -6.02 -5.68 16.43
C ASP A 82 -6.58 -5.17 15.09
N THR A 83 -6.92 -6.12 14.21
CA THR A 83 -7.43 -5.83 12.88
C THR A 83 -8.78 -5.11 12.90
N ASP A 84 -9.63 -5.35 13.91
CA ASP A 84 -10.94 -4.73 14.00
C ASP A 84 -10.82 -3.24 14.34
N LYS A 85 -9.92 -2.90 15.29
CA LYS A 85 -9.57 -1.50 15.59
C LYS A 85 -8.96 -0.80 14.38
N LEU A 86 -8.03 -1.45 13.68
CA LEU A 86 -7.42 -0.94 12.46
C LEU A 86 -8.49 -0.58 11.42
N VAL A 87 -9.36 -1.54 11.07
CA VAL A 87 -10.41 -1.37 10.06
C VAL A 87 -11.41 -0.30 10.49
N SER A 88 -11.81 -0.28 11.77
CA SER A 88 -12.76 0.71 12.30
C SER A 88 -12.24 2.14 12.16
N ALA A 89 -11.00 2.42 12.60
CA ALA A 89 -10.40 3.75 12.47
C ALA A 89 -10.28 4.20 11.00
N HIS A 90 -9.85 3.30 10.11
CA HIS A 90 -9.67 3.64 8.70
C HIS A 90 -11.00 3.82 7.96
N LYS A 91 -12.06 3.09 8.32
CA LYS A 91 -13.41 3.34 7.79
C LYS A 91 -13.96 4.70 8.21
N ARG A 92 -13.72 5.11 9.46
CA ARG A 92 -14.08 6.45 9.94
C ARG A 92 -13.34 7.53 9.17
N PHE A 93 -12.03 7.35 8.98
CA PHE A 93 -11.19 8.24 8.16
C PHE A 93 -11.75 8.43 6.75
N LEU A 94 -12.05 7.32 6.06
CA LEU A 94 -12.60 7.36 4.70
C LEU A 94 -13.95 8.09 4.64
N LYS A 95 -14.81 7.90 5.65
CA LYS A 95 -16.12 8.56 5.71
C LYS A 95 -16.00 10.08 5.96
N GLU A 96 -15.03 10.50 6.74
CA GLU A 96 -14.86 11.90 7.13
C GLU A 96 -14.10 12.73 6.08
N TYR A 97 -13.04 12.17 5.49
CA TYR A 97 -12.14 12.92 4.61
C TYR A 97 -12.27 12.59 3.12
N GLY A 98 -12.76 11.39 2.77
CA GLY A 98 -13.01 10.99 1.39
C GLY A 98 -11.85 11.21 0.39
N PRO A 99 -10.63 10.70 0.64
CA PRO A 99 -9.56 10.75 -0.36
C PRO A 99 -9.96 9.97 -1.62
N ASP A 100 -9.39 10.33 -2.77
CA ASP A 100 -9.72 9.68 -4.05
C ASP A 100 -9.25 8.23 -4.10
N TYR A 101 -8.07 7.97 -3.52
CA TYR A 101 -7.53 6.62 -3.34
C TYR A 101 -6.91 6.48 -1.95
N TYR A 102 -7.01 5.27 -1.40
CA TYR A 102 -6.55 4.98 -0.06
C TYR A 102 -6.00 3.56 0.06
N VAL A 103 -4.72 3.45 0.41
CA VAL A 103 -4.00 2.18 0.58
C VAL A 103 -3.41 2.03 1.98
N THR A 104 -3.45 3.08 2.80
CA THR A 104 -2.79 3.14 4.12
C THR A 104 -3.00 1.90 5.01
N PRO A 105 -4.22 1.34 5.18
CA PRO A 105 -4.40 0.20 6.08
C PRO A 105 -3.62 -1.05 5.63
N ALA A 106 -3.42 -1.23 4.31
CA ALA A 106 -2.65 -2.35 3.77
C ALA A 106 -1.14 -2.20 3.95
N LEU A 107 -0.66 -0.98 4.28
CA LEU A 107 0.75 -0.69 4.54
C LEU A 107 1.11 -0.81 6.03
N ILE A 108 0.13 -1.03 6.91
CA ILE A 108 0.38 -1.31 8.32
C ILE A 108 0.68 -2.79 8.46
N GLY A 109 1.96 -3.12 8.71
CA GLY A 109 2.41 -4.48 8.97
C GLY A 109 1.71 -5.10 10.18
N SER A 110 1.41 -6.39 10.10
CA SER A 110 0.92 -7.15 11.25
C SER A 110 2.07 -7.47 12.20
N GLY A 111 1.98 -7.03 13.45
CA GLY A 111 3.01 -7.31 14.46
C GLY A 111 3.25 -8.81 14.64
N LYS A 112 2.18 -9.63 14.62
CA LYS A 112 2.27 -11.09 14.70
C LYS A 112 3.06 -11.71 13.54
N ILE A 113 2.88 -11.21 12.32
CA ILE A 113 3.63 -11.72 11.15
C ILE A 113 5.10 -11.33 11.26
N LEU A 114 5.40 -10.09 11.66
CA LEU A 114 6.78 -9.62 11.84
C LEU A 114 7.52 -10.42 12.92
N GLU A 115 6.84 -10.78 14.02
CA GLU A 115 7.38 -11.66 15.06
C GLU A 115 7.68 -13.07 14.54
N ILE A 116 6.76 -13.68 13.77
CA ILE A 116 6.95 -15.02 13.20
C ILE A 116 8.14 -15.06 12.24
N LEU A 117 8.32 -13.99 11.46
CA LEU A 117 9.42 -13.87 10.50
C LEU A 117 10.75 -13.49 11.14
N ASP A 118 10.78 -13.16 12.43
CA ASP A 118 11.95 -12.60 13.12
C ASP A 118 12.54 -11.41 12.35
N TYR A 119 11.67 -10.49 11.93
CA TYR A 119 12.08 -9.39 11.06
C TYR A 119 13.05 -8.42 11.78
N LYS A 120 14.24 -8.18 11.19
CA LYS A 120 15.34 -7.51 11.91
C LYS A 120 15.50 -6.03 11.56
N GLN A 121 15.03 -5.60 10.40
CA GLN A 121 15.26 -4.24 9.91
C GLN A 121 14.44 -3.17 10.64
N TYR A 122 13.38 -3.54 11.36
CA TYR A 122 12.56 -2.60 12.10
C TYR A 122 12.34 -3.06 13.53
N LYS A 123 12.29 -2.09 14.43
CA LYS A 123 11.59 -2.22 15.71
C LYS A 123 10.21 -1.60 15.55
N TRP A 124 9.22 -2.18 16.20
CA TRP A 124 7.84 -1.70 16.11
C TRP A 124 7.20 -1.69 17.50
N PRO A 125 6.07 -1.00 17.68
CA PRO A 125 5.42 -0.88 18.98
C PRO A 125 5.21 -2.24 19.63
N GLY A 126 5.66 -2.41 20.88
CA GLY A 126 5.60 -3.68 21.60
C GLY A 126 6.72 -4.67 21.27
N HIS A 127 7.60 -4.36 20.31
CA HIS A 127 8.71 -5.21 19.90
C HIS A 127 10.00 -4.41 19.70
N GLY A 128 10.80 -4.31 20.76
CA GLY A 128 12.06 -3.57 20.80
C GLY A 128 11.93 -2.06 21.06
N ILE A 129 10.70 -1.52 21.05
CA ILE A 129 10.36 -0.14 21.40
C ILE A 129 8.99 -0.07 22.12
N SER A 130 8.70 1.08 22.72
CA SER A 130 7.45 1.33 23.46
C SER A 130 6.21 1.15 22.58
N GLU A 131 5.11 0.66 23.17
CA GLU A 131 3.80 0.56 22.51
C GLU A 131 3.23 1.92 22.07
N GLN A 132 3.73 3.01 22.66
CA GLN A 132 3.32 4.38 22.34
C GLN A 132 4.15 5.00 21.20
N SER A 133 5.15 4.29 20.68
CA SER A 133 5.98 4.73 19.57
C SER A 133 5.37 4.35 18.22
N ALA A 134 6.03 4.76 17.12
CA ALA A 134 5.78 4.25 15.78
C ALA A 134 6.96 3.35 15.35
N TYR A 135 6.99 2.90 14.09
CA TYR A 135 8.13 2.15 13.55
C TYR A 135 9.46 2.89 13.73
N GLN A 136 10.49 2.14 14.08
CA GLN A 136 11.87 2.62 14.06
C GLN A 136 12.68 1.72 13.14
N ALA A 137 13.24 2.30 12.07
CA ALA A 137 14.20 1.59 11.23
C ALA A 137 15.48 1.32 12.03
N VAL A 138 15.98 0.09 11.93
CA VAL A 138 17.31 -0.30 12.40
C VAL A 138 18.19 -0.24 11.17
N GLU A 139 19.00 0.82 11.08
CA GLU A 139 19.92 0.99 9.96
C GLU A 139 21.21 0.22 10.20
N GLY A 140 21.79 -0.31 9.12
CA GLY A 140 23.03 -1.05 9.15
C GLY A 140 23.67 -1.15 7.76
N GLU A 141 24.92 -1.58 7.72
CA GLU A 141 25.61 -1.91 6.47
C GLU A 141 25.29 -3.36 6.11
N TYR A 142 24.31 -3.54 5.23
CA TYR A 142 23.80 -4.86 4.84
C TYR A 142 24.45 -5.43 3.58
N MET A 143 25.20 -4.59 2.85
CA MET A 143 26.01 -4.95 1.69
C MET A 143 27.35 -4.22 1.79
N LEU A 144 28.44 -4.98 1.77
CA LEU A 144 29.80 -4.46 1.81
C LEU A 144 30.31 -4.14 0.40
N ALA A 145 31.33 -3.29 0.31
CA ALA A 145 31.89 -2.87 -0.97
C ALA A 145 32.45 -4.05 -1.80
N GLU A 146 33.02 -5.05 -1.14
CA GLU A 146 33.50 -6.28 -1.78
C GLU A 146 32.38 -7.15 -2.37
N GLU A 147 31.12 -6.93 -1.99
CA GLU A 147 29.98 -7.75 -2.39
C GLU A 147 29.27 -7.23 -3.64
N TYR A 148 29.65 -6.05 -4.16
CA TYR A 148 29.09 -5.52 -5.42
C TYR A 148 29.21 -6.50 -6.57
N LYS A 149 30.33 -7.21 -6.66
CA LYS A 149 30.51 -8.21 -7.71
C LYS A 149 29.52 -9.38 -7.56
N ALA A 150 29.26 -9.85 -6.34
CA ALA A 150 28.31 -10.93 -6.10
C ALA A 150 26.88 -10.54 -6.50
N LEU A 151 26.44 -9.33 -6.15
CA LEU A 151 25.14 -8.79 -6.58
C LEU A 151 25.04 -8.65 -8.11
N ILE A 152 26.09 -8.16 -8.77
CA ILE A 152 26.10 -7.93 -10.23
C ILE A 152 26.08 -9.25 -11.00
N ASP A 153 26.88 -10.23 -10.56
CA ASP A 153 27.04 -11.49 -11.26
C ASP A 153 25.78 -12.38 -11.13
N ASP A 154 25.19 -12.48 -9.93
CA ASP A 154 23.93 -13.18 -9.69
C ASP A 154 23.14 -12.53 -8.54
N PRO A 155 22.17 -11.65 -8.85
CA PRO A 155 21.35 -11.03 -7.84
C PRO A 155 20.59 -12.02 -6.95
N SER A 156 20.12 -13.14 -7.52
CA SER A 156 19.31 -14.11 -6.77
C SER A 156 20.16 -14.82 -5.71
N ASP A 157 21.36 -15.24 -6.08
CA ASP A 157 22.32 -15.86 -5.15
C ASP A 157 22.75 -14.88 -4.06
N PHE A 158 23.02 -13.62 -4.44
CA PHE A 158 23.34 -12.56 -3.49
C PHE A 158 22.25 -12.36 -2.43
N TRP A 159 20.98 -12.20 -2.86
CA TRP A 159 19.88 -11.99 -1.92
C TRP A 159 19.73 -13.16 -0.94
N VAL A 160 19.86 -14.41 -1.41
CA VAL A 160 19.68 -15.60 -0.59
C VAL A 160 20.83 -15.83 0.38
N ARG A 161 22.08 -15.69 -0.07
CA ARG A 161 23.26 -16.09 0.73
C ARG A 161 23.88 -14.94 1.53
N TYR A 162 23.74 -13.70 1.07
CA TYR A 162 24.41 -12.55 1.67
C TYR A 162 23.43 -11.64 2.40
N TRP A 163 22.39 -11.17 1.70
CA TRP A 163 21.51 -10.15 2.24
C TRP A 163 20.48 -10.68 3.23
N MET A 164 19.63 -11.65 2.83
CA MET A 164 18.51 -12.14 3.67
C MET A 164 18.94 -12.64 5.05
N PRO A 165 20.08 -13.34 5.23
CA PRO A 165 20.53 -13.74 6.57
C PRO A 165 20.79 -12.57 7.53
N ARG A 166 21.05 -11.35 7.00
CA ARG A 166 21.37 -10.14 7.76
C ARG A 166 20.15 -9.31 8.14
N VAL A 167 19.00 -9.54 7.51
CA VAL A 167 17.80 -8.69 7.61
C VAL A 167 16.57 -9.40 8.15
#